data_AF-A0A1L9QX68-F1
#
_entry.id   AF-A0A1L9QX68-F1
#
_cell.length_a   1.000
_cell.length_b   1.000
_cell.length_c   1.000
_cell.angle_alpha   90.00
_cell.angle_beta   90.00
_cell.angle_gamma   90.00
#
_symmetry.space_group_name_H-M   'P 1'
#
loop_
_entity.id
_entity.type
_entity.pdbx_description
1 polymer ?
#
loop_
_entity_poly.entity_id
_entity_poly.type
_entity_poly.pdbx_seq_one_letter_code
_entity_poly.pdbx_strand_id
1 'polypeptide(L)'
;MSQEFINRVVELTNFQRSQFGLAPLVVNAQLTQAAQSHTENMAFQDFFSHTGLDNSSIGDRISATGYQASTGAENIAAGYQTPEQVVEGWMNSPGHRANILDANLQEIGVGYFFLANDTGTVNYNSYWTQVFGTPRNGVVTPAPAPTLVNPTSPFTLGSDLNDQMTGTVSNDTIFALGGDDIARGNSGHDYVNGNLGNDQVAGDLGNDSVRGGQGNDFVFGDRQNDQVFGNNGDDILYGGQNEDYLDGGAGNDILYGDLGSDVVIGGTGNDIFVLRPGAPDLMFYNDAEDYIGLTGGLSFNSLTFNSGSGELANATLIYQAGTTNVLAILPNVAPSQIDPGDFILV
;
A
#
# COMPACT_ATOMS: atom_id res chain seq x y z
N MET A 1 10.77 8.64 -22.13
CA MET A 1 9.83 8.67 -21.00
C MET A 1 8.51 8.00 -21.34
N SER A 2 7.65 8.53 -22.24
CA SER A 2 6.33 7.89 -22.50
C SER A 2 6.39 6.46 -23.02
N GLN A 3 7.24 6.17 -24.02
CA GLN A 3 7.36 4.82 -24.57
C GLN A 3 7.96 3.81 -23.58
N GLU A 4 8.87 4.26 -22.72
CA GLU A 4 9.48 3.43 -21.67
C GLU A 4 8.44 3.04 -20.62
N PHE A 5 7.59 3.98 -20.22
CA PHE A 5 6.48 3.73 -19.31
C PHE A 5 5.47 2.76 -19.91
N ILE A 6 5.08 2.96 -21.18
CA ILE A 6 4.22 2.06 -21.92
C ILE A 6 4.80 0.64 -21.96
N ASN A 7 6.08 0.50 -22.30
CA ASN A 7 6.76 -0.80 -22.35
C ASN A 7 6.78 -1.46 -20.97
N ARG A 8 7.04 -0.68 -19.92
CA ARG A 8 7.09 -1.17 -18.54
C ARG A 8 5.71 -1.65 -18.06
N VAL A 9 4.63 -0.92 -18.36
CA VAL A 9 3.26 -1.37 -18.06
C VAL A 9 2.96 -2.72 -18.73
N VAL A 10 3.33 -2.87 -20.01
CA VAL A 10 3.15 -4.15 -20.73
C VAL A 10 3.95 -5.27 -20.08
N GLU A 11 5.20 -5.02 -19.71
CA GLU A 11 6.06 -5.98 -19.03
C GLU A 11 5.44 -6.45 -17.71
N LEU A 12 5.03 -5.52 -16.85
CA LEU A 12 4.41 -5.82 -15.56
C LEU A 12 3.08 -6.56 -15.72
N THR A 13 2.26 -6.16 -16.69
CA THR A 13 0.99 -6.85 -17.00
C THR A 13 1.23 -8.30 -17.41
N ASN A 14 2.25 -8.54 -18.24
CA ASN A 14 2.61 -9.89 -18.64
C ASN A 14 3.31 -10.70 -17.55
N PHE A 15 3.98 -10.03 -16.61
CA PHE A 15 4.48 -10.66 -15.39
C PHE A 15 3.32 -11.15 -14.52
N GLN A 16 2.30 -10.33 -14.27
CA GLN A 16 1.12 -10.75 -13.51
C GLN A 16 0.45 -11.98 -14.14
N ARG A 17 0.26 -11.95 -15.46
CA ARG A 17 -0.29 -13.09 -16.21
C ARG A 17 0.53 -14.37 -16.07
N SER A 18 1.86 -14.25 -16.03
CA SER A 18 2.74 -15.42 -15.97
C SER A 18 2.67 -16.15 -14.63
N GLN A 19 2.39 -15.45 -13.53
CA GLN A 19 2.16 -16.05 -12.22
C GLN A 19 0.97 -17.01 -12.22
N PHE A 20 0.00 -16.77 -13.10
CA PHE A 20 -1.18 -17.63 -13.30
C PHE A 20 -1.03 -18.61 -14.47
N GLY A 21 0.16 -18.76 -15.04
CA GLY A 21 0.40 -19.62 -16.21
C GLY A 21 -0.32 -19.16 -17.49
N LEU A 22 -0.73 -17.89 -17.55
CA LEU A 22 -1.39 -17.33 -18.72
C LEU A 22 -0.37 -16.93 -19.78
N ALA A 23 -0.77 -17.06 -21.05
CA ALA A 23 0.04 -16.59 -22.17
C ALA A 23 0.24 -15.07 -22.09
N PRO A 24 1.46 -14.57 -22.36
CA PRO A 24 1.72 -13.13 -22.48
C PRO A 24 0.88 -12.50 -23.59
N LEU A 25 0.40 -11.29 -23.35
CA LEU A 25 -0.25 -10.45 -24.32
C LEU A 25 0.78 -9.88 -25.30
N VAL A 26 0.45 -9.92 -26.59
CA VAL A 26 1.27 -9.34 -27.65
C VAL A 26 0.88 -7.89 -27.90
N VAL A 27 1.87 -6.99 -27.97
CA VAL A 27 1.61 -5.57 -28.25
C VAL A 27 1.06 -5.41 -29.67
N ASN A 28 -0.09 -4.76 -29.81
CA ASN A 28 -0.72 -4.50 -31.10
C ASN A 28 -0.83 -2.99 -31.36
N ALA A 29 -0.28 -2.53 -32.49
CA ALA A 29 -0.21 -1.11 -32.82
C ALA A 29 -1.59 -0.43 -32.96
N GLN A 30 -2.60 -1.16 -33.43
CA GLN A 30 -3.95 -0.64 -33.60
C GLN A 30 -4.68 -0.50 -32.25
N LEU A 31 -4.45 -1.44 -31.32
CA LEU A 31 -4.93 -1.30 -29.94
C LEU A 31 -4.19 -0.18 -29.21
N THR A 32 -2.87 -0.05 -29.42
CA THR A 32 -2.08 1.06 -28.84
C THR A 32 -2.57 2.41 -29.35
N GLN A 33 -2.92 2.51 -30.63
CA GLN A 33 -3.52 3.72 -31.17
C GLN A 33 -4.86 4.04 -30.50
N ALA A 34 -5.74 3.05 -30.33
CA ALA A 34 -7.02 3.24 -29.66
C ALA A 34 -6.85 3.69 -28.19
N ALA A 35 -5.92 3.04 -27.47
CA ALA A 35 -5.58 3.38 -26.10
C ALA A 35 -5.04 4.81 -25.99
N GLN A 36 -4.03 5.16 -26.80
CA GLN A 36 -3.41 6.48 -26.78
C GLN A 36 -4.40 7.60 -27.12
N SER A 37 -5.24 7.42 -28.14
CA SER A 37 -6.25 8.40 -28.51
C SER A 37 -7.26 8.64 -27.40
N HIS A 38 -7.68 7.59 -26.67
CA HIS A 38 -8.60 7.75 -25.55
C HIS A 38 -7.93 8.40 -24.33
N THR A 39 -6.68 8.00 -24.01
CA THR A 39 -5.88 8.62 -22.95
C THR A 39 -5.70 10.12 -23.17
N GLU A 40 -5.36 10.53 -24.40
CA GLU A 40 -5.22 11.95 -24.77
C GLU A 40 -6.56 12.69 -24.70
N ASN A 41 -7.65 12.06 -25.13
CA ASN A 41 -8.98 12.66 -25.05
C ASN A 41 -9.37 12.94 -23.59
N MET A 42 -9.23 11.95 -22.71
CA MET A 42 -9.45 12.11 -21.27
C MET A 42 -8.63 13.26 -20.68
N ALA A 43 -7.35 13.33 -21.04
CA ALA A 43 -6.45 14.37 -20.57
C ALA A 43 -6.83 15.78 -21.08
N PHE A 44 -7.04 15.94 -22.40
CA PHE A 44 -7.28 17.26 -23.01
C PHE A 44 -8.69 17.80 -22.78
N GLN A 45 -9.67 16.93 -22.52
CA GLN A 45 -11.06 17.30 -22.29
C GLN A 45 -11.46 17.20 -20.80
N ASP A 46 -10.51 16.88 -19.91
CA ASP A 46 -10.68 16.78 -18.46
C ASP A 46 -11.90 15.94 -18.04
N PHE A 47 -11.96 14.71 -18.53
CA PHE A 47 -12.96 13.72 -18.13
C PHE A 47 -12.32 12.36 -17.88
N PHE A 48 -13.00 11.51 -17.10
CA PHE A 48 -12.55 10.16 -16.79
C PHE A 48 -13.70 9.17 -16.94
N SER A 49 -13.74 8.44 -18.06
CA SER A 49 -14.80 7.49 -18.40
C SER A 49 -14.36 6.51 -19.48
N HIS A 50 -14.89 5.29 -19.44
CA HIS A 50 -14.75 4.31 -20.53
C HIS A 50 -15.48 4.75 -21.81
N THR A 51 -16.52 5.57 -21.68
CA THR A 51 -17.29 6.09 -22.81
C THR A 51 -16.73 7.44 -23.23
N GLY A 52 -16.38 7.58 -24.52
CA GLY A 52 -15.91 8.85 -25.06
C GLY A 52 -17.00 9.92 -25.03
N LEU A 53 -16.60 11.21 -25.09
CA LEU A 53 -17.55 12.33 -25.14
C LEU A 53 -18.44 12.33 -26.40
N ASP A 54 -18.01 11.63 -27.44
CA ASP A 54 -18.78 11.34 -28.65
C ASP A 54 -19.71 10.12 -28.52
N ASN A 55 -19.85 9.58 -27.30
CA ASN A 55 -20.52 8.32 -26.96
C ASN A 55 -19.85 7.07 -27.55
N SER A 56 -18.60 7.15 -28.01
CA SER A 56 -17.88 5.97 -28.49
C SER A 56 -17.64 4.98 -27.35
N SER A 57 -18.01 3.73 -27.58
CA SER A 57 -17.57 2.61 -26.76
C SER A 57 -16.12 2.23 -27.09
N ILE A 58 -15.49 1.40 -26.26
CA ILE A 58 -14.16 0.85 -26.60
C ILE A 58 -14.19 0.08 -27.92
N GLY A 59 -15.29 -0.62 -28.23
CA GLY A 59 -15.44 -1.35 -29.49
C GLY A 59 -15.43 -0.43 -30.72
N ASP A 60 -16.04 0.75 -30.60
CA ASP A 60 -16.02 1.78 -31.66
C ASP A 60 -14.61 2.33 -31.85
N ARG A 61 -13.91 2.64 -30.75
CA ARG A 61 -12.53 3.17 -30.78
C ARG A 61 -11.55 2.15 -31.38
N ILE A 62 -11.64 0.87 -31.00
CA ILE A 62 -10.85 -0.22 -31.59
C ILE A 62 -11.16 -0.37 -33.08
N SER A 63 -12.45 -0.34 -33.47
CA SER A 63 -12.84 -0.51 -34.87
C SER A 63 -12.33 0.64 -35.74
N ALA A 64 -12.27 1.87 -35.20
CA ALA A 64 -11.78 3.04 -35.90
C ALA A 64 -10.28 2.97 -36.28
N THR A 65 -9.48 2.16 -35.58
CA THR A 65 -8.07 1.92 -35.93
C THR A 65 -7.90 0.83 -37.00
N GLY A 66 -9.01 0.23 -37.44
CA GLY A 66 -9.04 -0.87 -38.40
C GLY A 66 -8.79 -2.24 -37.77
N TYR A 67 -8.67 -2.35 -36.44
CA TYR A 67 -8.56 -3.63 -35.75
C TYR A 67 -9.93 -4.33 -35.72
N GLN A 68 -9.94 -5.64 -35.94
CA GLN A 68 -11.15 -6.44 -35.91
C GLN A 68 -11.10 -7.38 -34.71
N ALA A 69 -11.65 -6.93 -33.59
CA ALA A 69 -11.71 -7.69 -32.35
C ALA A 69 -12.88 -8.70 -32.35
N SER A 70 -12.64 -9.88 -31.81
CA SER A 70 -13.71 -10.82 -31.40
C SER A 70 -14.20 -10.53 -29.98
N THR A 71 -13.29 -10.11 -29.11
CA THR A 71 -13.54 -9.57 -27.77
C THR A 71 -12.53 -8.45 -27.51
N GLY A 72 -12.90 -7.51 -26.64
CA GLY A 72 -12.03 -6.43 -26.20
C GLY A 72 -12.43 -5.92 -24.83
N ALA A 73 -11.45 -5.41 -24.09
CA ALA A 73 -11.62 -4.89 -22.74
C ALA A 73 -10.77 -3.62 -22.56
N GLU A 74 -11.07 -2.86 -21.52
CA GLU A 74 -10.35 -1.62 -21.23
C GLU A 74 -10.14 -1.45 -19.72
N ASN A 75 -8.92 -1.06 -19.34
CA ASN A 75 -8.62 -0.49 -18.04
C ASN A 75 -8.22 0.97 -18.23
N ILE A 76 -8.76 1.88 -17.42
CA ILE A 76 -8.34 3.29 -17.40
C ILE A 76 -7.89 3.66 -15.99
N ALA A 77 -6.93 4.57 -15.88
CA ALA A 77 -6.46 5.11 -14.61
C ALA A 77 -5.95 6.54 -14.80
N ALA A 78 -5.99 7.33 -13.73
CA ALA A 78 -5.50 8.70 -13.72
C ALA A 78 -4.84 9.02 -12.37
N GLY A 79 -3.86 9.92 -12.36
CA GLY A 79 -3.16 10.38 -11.15
C GLY A 79 -1.95 9.55 -10.70
N TYR A 80 -1.77 8.32 -11.22
CA TYR A 80 -0.60 7.49 -10.94
C TYR A 80 0.67 8.00 -11.64
N GLN A 81 1.80 7.99 -10.95
CA GLN A 81 3.04 8.60 -11.43
C GLN A 81 3.99 7.62 -12.12
N THR A 82 3.93 6.34 -11.74
CA THR A 82 4.81 5.30 -12.29
C THR A 82 4.02 4.15 -12.94
N PRO A 83 4.64 3.41 -13.88
CA PRO A 83 4.07 2.19 -14.44
C PRO A 83 3.64 1.16 -13.40
N GLU A 84 4.41 1.00 -12.34
CA GLU A 84 4.13 0.02 -11.33
C GLU A 84 3.00 0.43 -10.39
N GLN A 85 2.91 1.71 -10.02
CA GLN A 85 1.77 2.21 -9.26
C GLN A 85 0.44 2.03 -10.02
N VAL A 86 0.44 2.26 -11.34
CA VAL A 86 -0.80 2.09 -12.11
C VAL A 86 -1.17 0.61 -12.29
N VAL A 87 -0.18 -0.28 -12.45
CA VAL A 87 -0.44 -1.72 -12.52
C VAL A 87 -0.89 -2.26 -11.18
N GLU A 88 -0.31 -1.80 -10.07
CA GLU A 88 -0.79 -2.07 -8.71
C GLU A 88 -2.26 -1.66 -8.55
N GLY A 89 -2.61 -0.43 -8.92
CA GLY A 89 -3.98 0.07 -8.83
C GLY A 89 -4.98 -0.73 -9.68
N TRP A 90 -4.56 -1.22 -10.85
CA TRP A 90 -5.39 -2.12 -11.66
C TRP A 90 -5.52 -3.52 -11.06
N MET A 91 -4.45 -4.08 -10.50
CA MET A 91 -4.49 -5.39 -9.85
C MET A 91 -5.33 -5.36 -8.56
N ASN A 92 -5.32 -4.27 -7.80
CA ASN A 92 -6.17 -4.09 -6.62
C ASN A 92 -7.63 -3.75 -6.92
N SER A 93 -8.01 -3.62 -8.20
CA SER A 93 -9.39 -3.38 -8.61
C SER A 93 -9.98 -4.63 -9.25
N PRO A 94 -11.03 -5.27 -8.67
CA PRO A 94 -11.56 -6.54 -9.18
C PRO A 94 -11.93 -6.51 -10.68
N GLY A 95 -12.50 -5.40 -11.17
CA GLY A 95 -12.87 -5.24 -12.57
C GLY A 95 -11.65 -5.12 -13.50
N HIS A 96 -10.66 -4.33 -13.11
CA HIS A 96 -9.45 -4.13 -13.93
C HIS A 96 -8.53 -5.37 -13.91
N ARG A 97 -8.39 -6.00 -12.74
CA ARG A 97 -7.67 -7.27 -12.54
C ARG A 97 -8.24 -8.38 -13.41
N ALA A 98 -9.57 -8.48 -13.49
CA ALA A 98 -10.23 -9.48 -14.35
C ALA A 98 -9.83 -9.34 -15.82
N ASN A 99 -9.65 -8.11 -16.32
CA ASN A 99 -9.16 -7.90 -17.69
C ASN A 99 -7.70 -8.33 -17.85
N ILE A 100 -6.82 -7.99 -16.90
CA ILE A 100 -5.40 -8.39 -16.94
C ILE A 100 -5.27 -9.92 -16.95
N LEU A 101 -6.08 -10.63 -16.16
CA LEU A 101 -6.04 -12.08 -15.99
C LEU A 101 -6.99 -12.85 -16.91
N ASP A 102 -7.65 -12.21 -17.89
CA ASP A 102 -8.52 -12.93 -18.82
C ASP A 102 -7.68 -13.77 -19.81
N ALA A 103 -7.88 -15.09 -19.76
CA ALA A 103 -7.22 -16.05 -20.65
C ALA A 103 -7.67 -15.94 -22.11
N ASN A 104 -8.81 -15.29 -22.39
CA ASN A 104 -9.34 -15.11 -23.73
C ASN A 104 -8.71 -13.95 -24.48
N LEU A 105 -8.05 -13.02 -23.77
CA LEU A 105 -7.36 -11.86 -24.34
C LEU A 105 -5.95 -12.26 -24.79
N GLN A 106 -5.56 -11.81 -25.99
CA GLN A 106 -4.30 -12.22 -26.64
C GLN A 106 -3.37 -11.05 -26.94
N GLU A 107 -3.93 -9.85 -27.11
CA GLU A 107 -3.20 -8.65 -27.50
C GLU A 107 -3.49 -7.48 -26.56
N ILE A 108 -2.54 -6.56 -26.46
CA ILE A 108 -2.63 -5.36 -25.63
C ILE A 108 -2.13 -4.13 -26.41
N GLY A 109 -2.76 -3.00 -26.16
CA GLY A 109 -2.24 -1.67 -26.45
C GLY A 109 -2.29 -0.82 -25.19
N VAL A 110 -1.27 0.03 -24.97
CA VAL A 110 -1.21 0.90 -23.79
C VAL A 110 -1.01 2.33 -24.24
N GLY A 111 -1.82 3.23 -23.70
CA GLY A 111 -1.72 4.67 -23.89
C GLY A 111 -1.32 5.36 -22.59
N TYR A 112 -0.42 6.34 -22.67
CA TYR A 112 0.02 7.16 -21.54
C TYR A 112 0.10 8.62 -21.94
N PHE A 113 -0.40 9.49 -21.08
CA PHE A 113 -0.28 10.93 -21.26
C PHE A 113 -0.04 11.63 -19.93
N PHE A 114 0.85 12.62 -19.93
CA PHE A 114 1.18 13.45 -18.78
C PHE A 114 1.02 14.93 -19.13
N LEU A 115 0.23 15.65 -18.33
CA LEU A 115 0.01 17.09 -18.48
C LEU A 115 1.07 17.83 -17.66
N ALA A 116 2.19 18.17 -18.30
CA ALA A 116 3.22 19.01 -17.68
C ALA A 116 2.74 20.46 -17.57
N ASN A 117 2.74 21.01 -16.36
CA ASN A 117 2.48 22.42 -16.03
C ASN A 117 1.01 22.89 -16.01
N ASP A 118 0.05 22.05 -15.64
CA ASP A 118 -1.26 22.60 -15.35
C ASP A 118 -1.29 23.36 -14.01
N THR A 119 -1.92 24.54 -14.00
CA THR A 119 -1.96 25.50 -12.90
C THR A 119 -3.05 25.18 -11.86
N GLY A 120 -3.49 23.92 -11.78
CA GLY A 120 -4.53 23.45 -10.85
C GLY A 120 -5.96 23.52 -11.41
N THR A 121 -6.12 23.35 -12.72
CA THR A 121 -7.40 23.42 -13.43
C THR A 121 -7.93 22.07 -13.94
N VAL A 122 -7.06 21.06 -14.07
CA VAL A 122 -7.41 19.68 -14.45
C VAL A 122 -7.45 18.77 -13.24
N ASN A 123 -8.27 17.72 -13.30
CA ASN A 123 -8.46 16.81 -12.17
C ASN A 123 -7.25 15.89 -11.93
N TYR A 124 -6.48 15.56 -12.98
CA TYR A 124 -5.34 14.64 -12.90
C TYR A 124 -4.19 15.05 -13.83
N ASN A 125 -2.94 14.85 -13.37
CA ASN A 125 -1.74 15.19 -14.14
C ASN A 125 -1.24 14.04 -15.03
N SER A 126 -1.76 12.83 -14.85
CA SER A 126 -1.41 11.64 -15.64
C SER A 126 -2.65 10.83 -15.96
N TYR A 127 -2.67 10.22 -17.14
CA TYR A 127 -3.73 9.34 -17.61
C TYR A 127 -3.11 8.10 -18.27
N TRP A 128 -3.74 6.96 -18.06
CA TRP A 128 -3.29 5.65 -18.49
C TRP A 128 -4.48 4.86 -19.02
N THR A 129 -4.27 4.14 -20.12
CA THR A 129 -5.28 3.22 -20.68
C THR A 129 -4.61 1.92 -21.12
N GLN A 130 -5.15 0.77 -20.71
CA GLN A 130 -4.90 -0.51 -21.37
C GLN A 130 -6.12 -0.84 -22.24
N VAL A 131 -5.87 -1.18 -23.49
CA VAL A 131 -6.88 -1.75 -24.39
C VAL A 131 -6.45 -3.16 -24.74
N PHE A 132 -7.31 -4.11 -24.47
CA PHE A 132 -7.06 -5.51 -24.75
C PHE A 132 -7.90 -5.96 -25.94
N GLY A 133 -7.41 -6.95 -26.67
CA GLY A 133 -8.13 -7.50 -27.82
C GLY A 133 -7.75 -8.93 -28.15
N THR A 134 -8.66 -9.60 -28.84
CA THR A 134 -8.39 -10.89 -29.49
C THR A 134 -8.80 -10.79 -30.95
N PRO A 135 -7.90 -11.08 -31.90
CA PRO A 135 -8.18 -10.84 -33.30
C PRO A 135 -9.28 -11.79 -33.77
N ARG A 136 -10.21 -11.28 -34.58
CA ARG A 136 -11.33 -12.07 -35.14
C ARG A 136 -10.84 -13.24 -35.99
N ASN A 137 -9.71 -13.05 -36.67
CA ASN A 137 -9.06 -14.05 -37.51
C ASN A 137 -7.55 -14.04 -37.20
N GLY A 138 -6.98 -15.17 -36.82
CA GLY A 138 -5.56 -15.33 -36.59
C GLY A 138 -5.24 -16.06 -35.29
N VAL A 139 -4.06 -16.67 -35.22
CA VAL A 139 -3.48 -17.16 -33.96
C VAL A 139 -2.33 -16.22 -33.62
N VAL A 140 -2.40 -15.60 -32.45
CA VAL A 140 -1.32 -14.78 -31.93
C VAL A 140 -0.28 -15.72 -31.31
N THR A 141 0.97 -15.61 -31.73
CA THR A 141 2.09 -16.35 -31.12
C THR A 141 2.78 -15.46 -30.10
N PRO A 142 2.58 -15.67 -28.79
CA PRO A 142 3.19 -14.84 -27.77
C PRO A 142 4.71 -15.09 -27.67
N ALA A 143 5.44 -14.03 -27.34
CA ALA A 143 6.81 -14.19 -26.85
C ALA A 143 6.80 -14.90 -25.48
N PRO A 144 7.91 -15.49 -25.03
CA PRO A 144 8.04 -15.98 -23.67
C PRO A 144 7.69 -14.89 -22.66
N ALA A 145 7.09 -15.27 -21.53
CA ALA A 145 6.78 -14.33 -20.47
C ALA A 145 8.06 -13.63 -19.98
N PRO A 146 8.02 -12.32 -19.73
CA PRO A 146 9.15 -11.66 -19.09
C PRO A 146 9.34 -12.24 -17.69
N THR A 147 10.57 -12.63 -17.38
CA THR A 147 11.00 -12.82 -15.99
C THR A 147 11.44 -11.46 -15.48
N LEU A 148 10.73 -10.92 -14.49
CA LEU A 148 11.24 -9.77 -13.76
C LEU A 148 12.47 -10.24 -12.97
N VAL A 149 13.65 -9.83 -13.41
CA VAL A 149 14.87 -9.96 -12.61
C VAL A 149 14.96 -8.67 -11.81
N ASN A 150 14.82 -8.70 -10.49
CA ASN A 150 15.32 -7.56 -9.70
C ASN A 150 15.84 -7.93 -8.31
N PRO A 151 17.03 -7.36 -8.03
CA PRO A 151 17.15 -6.37 -6.95
C PRO A 151 17.92 -5.10 -7.39
N THR A 152 17.73 -4.61 -8.62
CA THR A 152 18.43 -3.39 -9.12
C THR A 152 17.53 -2.18 -9.35
N SER A 153 16.20 -2.37 -9.35
CA SER A 153 15.24 -1.28 -9.44
C SER A 153 14.81 -0.89 -8.03
N PRO A 154 14.76 0.42 -7.70
CA PRO A 154 14.15 0.94 -6.47
C PRO A 154 12.62 0.78 -6.45
N PHE A 155 12.08 -0.05 -7.34
CA PHE A 155 10.65 -0.32 -7.43
C PHE A 155 10.45 -1.80 -7.68
N THR A 156 9.74 -2.45 -6.76
CA THR A 156 9.36 -3.86 -6.80
C THR A 156 7.85 -4.00 -6.76
N LEU A 157 7.30 -4.85 -7.63
CA LEU A 157 5.89 -5.21 -7.68
C LEU A 157 5.79 -6.73 -7.60
N GLY A 158 5.11 -7.22 -6.56
CA GLY A 158 4.76 -8.63 -6.37
C GLY A 158 3.60 -9.05 -7.28
N SER A 159 2.82 -10.01 -6.84
CA SER A 159 1.76 -10.67 -7.58
C SER A 159 0.59 -11.02 -6.66
N ASP A 160 -0.47 -11.62 -7.20
CA ASP A 160 -1.58 -12.10 -6.36
C ASP A 160 -1.30 -13.47 -5.70
N LEU A 161 -0.03 -13.89 -5.63
CA LEU A 161 0.44 -15.08 -4.95
C LEU A 161 1.43 -14.68 -3.87
N ASN A 162 1.63 -15.57 -2.88
CA ASN A 162 2.64 -15.37 -1.84
C ASN A 162 4.04 -15.15 -2.42
N ASP A 163 4.57 -13.96 -2.19
CA ASP A 163 5.83 -13.46 -2.70
C ASP A 163 6.88 -13.29 -1.59
N GLN A 164 8.15 -13.35 -1.99
CA GLN A 164 9.28 -12.95 -1.15
C GLN A 164 10.07 -11.86 -1.85
N MET A 165 10.05 -10.67 -1.29
CA MET A 165 10.63 -9.47 -1.88
C MET A 165 11.66 -8.84 -0.94
N THR A 166 12.69 -8.28 -1.53
CA THR A 166 13.70 -7.51 -0.81
C THR A 166 14.13 -6.35 -1.68
N GLY A 167 14.07 -5.15 -1.10
CA GLY A 167 14.55 -3.92 -1.68
C GLY A 167 16.07 -3.90 -1.84
N THR A 168 16.54 -2.80 -2.40
CA THR A 168 17.95 -2.57 -2.69
C THR A 168 18.63 -1.94 -1.46
N VAL A 169 19.70 -1.17 -1.68
CA VAL A 169 20.32 -0.33 -0.63
C VAL A 169 19.99 1.15 -0.82
N SER A 170 19.08 1.44 -1.75
CA SER A 170 18.57 2.77 -2.07
C SER A 170 17.14 2.88 -1.57
N ASN A 171 16.54 4.06 -1.69
CA ASN A 171 15.12 4.22 -1.38
C ASN A 171 14.27 3.40 -2.35
N ASP A 172 13.52 2.46 -1.83
CA ASP A 172 12.71 1.50 -2.56
C ASP A 172 11.20 1.79 -2.43
N THR A 173 10.43 1.33 -3.40
CA THR A 173 8.97 1.26 -3.34
C THR A 173 8.56 -0.16 -3.65
N ILE A 174 7.93 -0.83 -2.70
CA ILE A 174 7.54 -2.24 -2.78
C ILE A 174 6.03 -2.33 -2.61
N PHE A 175 5.37 -2.95 -3.57
CA PHE A 175 3.95 -3.32 -3.51
C PHE A 175 3.83 -4.83 -3.66
N ALA A 176 3.32 -5.52 -2.64
CA ALA A 176 3.28 -6.98 -2.62
C ALA A 176 2.09 -7.56 -3.41
N LEU A 177 1.00 -6.79 -3.50
CA LEU A 177 -0.27 -7.12 -4.15
C LEU A 177 -1.15 -8.08 -3.36
N GLY A 178 -1.14 -9.38 -3.66
CA GLY A 178 -2.11 -10.30 -3.09
C GLY A 178 -1.44 -11.59 -2.64
N GLY A 179 -1.95 -12.20 -1.58
CA GLY A 179 -1.36 -13.41 -1.02
C GLY A 179 -0.71 -13.09 0.32
N ASP A 180 -0.20 -14.11 1.01
CA ASP A 180 0.48 -13.88 2.29
C ASP A 180 1.99 -13.68 2.00
N ASP A 181 2.43 -12.44 2.00
CA ASP A 181 3.72 -12.00 1.46
C ASP A 181 4.78 -11.77 2.53
N ILE A 182 6.05 -11.79 2.10
CA ILE A 182 7.18 -11.29 2.90
C ILE A 182 7.90 -10.21 2.10
N ALA A 183 7.89 -8.97 2.59
CA ALA A 183 8.54 -7.83 1.94
C ALA A 183 9.46 -7.08 2.90
N ARG A 184 10.64 -6.65 2.40
CA ARG A 184 11.67 -5.97 3.18
C ARG A 184 12.27 -4.80 2.40
N GLY A 185 12.35 -3.61 2.99
CA GLY A 185 12.99 -2.42 2.42
C GLY A 185 14.52 -2.51 2.32
N ASN A 186 15.14 -3.17 3.30
CA ASN A 186 16.59 -3.34 3.49
C ASN A 186 17.32 -2.06 3.95
N SER A 187 17.76 -1.20 3.04
CA SER A 187 18.40 0.06 3.43
C SER A 187 17.92 1.15 2.51
N GLY A 188 17.55 2.31 3.05
CA GLY A 188 16.99 3.36 2.23
C GLY A 188 16.09 4.26 3.02
N HIS A 189 15.16 4.90 2.34
CA HIS A 189 13.96 5.46 2.94
C HIS A 189 12.84 4.90 2.09
N ASP A 190 12.30 3.79 2.56
CA ASP A 190 11.56 2.85 1.76
C ASP A 190 10.05 3.05 1.97
N TYR A 191 9.30 2.74 0.93
CA TYR A 191 7.86 2.57 1.01
C TYR A 191 7.56 1.10 0.78
N VAL A 192 7.01 0.41 1.77
CA VAL A 192 6.68 -1.03 1.69
C VAL A 192 5.20 -1.20 2.01
N ASN A 193 4.47 -1.88 1.12
CA ASN A 193 3.04 -2.13 1.27
C ASN A 193 2.72 -3.60 0.96
N GLY A 194 2.15 -4.32 1.94
CA GLY A 194 1.70 -5.71 1.80
C GLY A 194 0.43 -5.87 0.97
N ASN A 195 -0.37 -4.81 0.87
CA ASN A 195 -1.59 -4.77 0.06
C ASN A 195 -2.71 -5.71 0.56
N LEU A 196 -2.84 -6.93 0.04
CA LEU A 196 -3.93 -7.86 0.38
C LEU A 196 -3.37 -9.21 0.85
N GLY A 197 -3.81 -9.70 1.99
CA GLY A 197 -3.38 -10.97 2.55
C GLY A 197 -2.76 -10.76 3.93
N ASN A 198 -2.25 -11.82 4.56
CA ASN A 198 -1.64 -11.71 5.88
C ASN A 198 -0.12 -11.63 5.71
N ASP A 199 0.41 -10.42 5.77
CA ASP A 199 1.74 -10.11 5.31
C ASP A 199 2.75 -9.98 6.45
N GLN A 200 4.02 -10.14 6.10
CA GLN A 200 5.16 -9.75 6.95
C GLN A 200 5.97 -8.70 6.21
N VAL A 201 5.84 -7.45 6.63
CA VAL A 201 6.45 -6.29 5.95
C VAL A 201 7.41 -5.55 6.89
N ALA A 202 8.58 -5.16 6.38
CA ALA A 202 9.59 -4.46 7.17
C ALA A 202 10.30 -3.34 6.39
N GLY A 203 10.59 -2.22 7.08
CA GLY A 203 11.45 -1.13 6.57
C GLY A 203 12.94 -1.47 6.64
N ASP A 204 13.37 -2.14 7.72
CA ASP A 204 14.75 -2.47 8.09
C ASP A 204 15.61 -1.23 8.50
N LEU A 205 16.32 -0.59 7.57
CA LEU A 205 17.19 0.56 7.88
C LEU A 205 16.74 1.78 7.08
N GLY A 206 16.25 2.81 7.75
CA GLY A 206 15.77 3.96 7.04
C GLY A 206 14.78 4.76 7.82
N ASN A 207 14.33 5.88 7.29
CA ASN A 207 13.09 6.47 7.76
C ASN A 207 12.02 6.02 6.77
N ASP A 208 11.30 4.98 7.12
CA ASP A 208 10.50 4.20 6.19
C ASP A 208 8.99 4.46 6.39
N SER A 209 8.21 4.13 5.38
CA SER A 209 6.75 4.02 5.48
C SER A 209 6.35 2.59 5.17
N VAL A 210 5.91 1.87 6.19
CA VAL A 210 5.61 0.45 6.13
C VAL A 210 4.12 0.25 6.40
N ARG A 211 3.43 -0.49 5.53
CA ARG A 211 1.99 -0.73 5.58
C ARG A 211 1.69 -2.21 5.45
N GLY A 212 0.94 -2.77 6.39
CA GLY A 212 0.38 -4.11 6.31
C GLY A 212 -0.56 -4.22 5.11
N GLY A 213 -1.74 -3.59 5.22
CA GLY A 213 -2.70 -3.55 4.12
C GLY A 213 -4.07 -4.08 4.56
N GLN A 214 -4.59 -5.07 3.85
CA GLN A 214 -5.80 -5.79 4.26
C GLN A 214 -5.42 -7.22 4.66
N GLY A 215 -5.78 -7.62 5.87
CA GLY A 215 -5.45 -8.92 6.43
C GLY A 215 -4.76 -8.72 7.78
N ASN A 216 -4.38 -9.81 8.42
CA ASN A 216 -3.78 -9.75 9.75
C ASN A 216 -2.25 -9.78 9.60
N ASP A 217 -1.64 -8.61 9.70
CA ASP A 217 -0.28 -8.37 9.27
C ASP A 217 0.71 -8.29 10.44
N PHE A 218 1.98 -8.57 10.14
CA PHE A 218 3.11 -8.20 10.98
C PHE A 218 3.89 -7.09 10.30
N VAL A 219 3.94 -5.92 10.93
CA VAL A 219 4.50 -4.71 10.35
C VAL A 219 5.65 -4.21 11.23
N PHE A 220 6.85 -4.04 10.64
CA PHE A 220 8.06 -3.65 11.36
C PHE A 220 8.66 -2.35 10.76
N GLY A 221 8.80 -1.30 11.57
CA GLY A 221 9.60 -0.12 11.22
C GLY A 221 11.10 -0.40 11.30
N ASP A 222 11.52 -1.11 12.35
CA ASP A 222 12.88 -1.54 12.68
C ASP A 222 13.81 -0.45 13.22
N ARG A 223 14.43 0.39 12.40
CA ARG A 223 15.40 1.38 12.89
C ARG A 223 15.21 2.73 12.25
N GLN A 224 15.42 3.75 13.09
CA GLN A 224 15.27 5.17 12.81
C GLN A 224 13.79 5.56 12.85
N ASN A 225 13.41 6.69 12.28
CA ASN A 225 12.08 7.25 12.54
C ASN A 225 11.11 6.80 11.45
N ASP A 226 10.24 5.86 11.78
CA ASP A 226 9.39 5.17 10.83
C ASP A 226 7.91 5.58 10.94
N GLN A 227 7.18 5.35 9.85
CA GLN A 227 5.73 5.40 9.83
C GLN A 227 5.18 4.00 9.56
N VAL A 228 4.56 3.40 10.56
CA VAL A 228 4.12 2.00 10.57
C VAL A 228 2.58 1.97 10.63
N PHE A 229 1.95 1.33 9.66
CA PHE A 229 0.49 1.25 9.57
C PHE A 229 0.04 -0.21 9.44
N GLY A 230 -0.92 -0.65 10.25
CA GLY A 230 -1.56 -1.97 10.11
C GLY A 230 -2.58 -1.97 8.97
N ASN A 231 -3.40 -0.92 8.97
CA ASN A 231 -4.51 -0.69 8.05
C ASN A 231 -5.77 -1.50 8.41
N ASN A 232 -6.12 -2.57 7.71
CA ASN A 232 -7.36 -3.31 7.98
C ASN A 232 -7.03 -4.75 8.38
N GLY A 233 -7.44 -5.18 9.57
CA GLY A 233 -7.25 -6.53 10.09
C GLY A 233 -6.77 -6.49 11.52
N ASP A 234 -6.61 -7.64 12.16
CA ASP A 234 -6.02 -7.71 13.50
C ASP A 234 -4.49 -7.79 13.35
N ASP A 235 -3.81 -6.65 13.50
CA ASP A 235 -2.39 -6.49 13.14
C ASP A 235 -1.46 -6.51 14.36
N ILE A 236 -0.18 -6.77 14.10
CA ILE A 236 0.90 -6.63 15.09
C ILE A 236 1.98 -5.69 14.53
N LEU A 237 2.11 -4.54 15.17
CA LEU A 237 3.01 -3.46 14.75
C LEU A 237 4.19 -3.31 15.71
N TYR A 238 5.39 -3.17 15.16
CA TYR A 238 6.61 -2.84 15.89
C TYR A 238 7.21 -1.56 15.30
N GLY A 239 7.35 -0.49 16.10
CA GLY A 239 8.04 0.74 15.72
C GLY A 239 9.53 0.47 15.53
N GLY A 240 10.17 -0.01 16.58
CA GLY A 240 11.55 -0.46 16.55
C GLY A 240 12.46 0.44 17.38
N GLN A 241 13.42 1.12 16.75
CA GLN A 241 14.34 2.05 17.41
C GLN A 241 14.12 3.45 16.91
N ASN A 242 14.20 4.43 17.81
CA ASN A 242 14.00 5.86 17.61
C ASN A 242 12.54 6.27 17.66
N GLU A 243 12.19 7.45 17.14
CA GLU A 243 10.86 8.04 17.34
C GLU A 243 9.96 7.67 16.17
N ASP A 244 8.99 6.79 16.44
CA ASP A 244 8.13 6.19 15.44
C ASP A 244 6.69 6.70 15.51
N TYR A 245 5.98 6.57 14.39
CA TYR A 245 4.54 6.77 14.29
C TYR A 245 3.87 5.45 13.94
N LEU A 246 2.99 4.97 14.81
CA LEU A 246 2.23 3.74 14.65
C LEU A 246 0.74 4.04 14.58
N ASP A 247 0.04 3.45 13.60
CA ASP A 247 -1.41 3.49 13.44
C ASP A 247 -1.93 2.09 13.09
N GLY A 248 -2.58 1.41 14.04
CA GLY A 248 -3.13 0.07 13.86
C GLY A 248 -4.20 0.05 12.76
N GLY A 249 -5.17 0.95 12.88
CA GLY A 249 -6.19 1.15 11.87
C GLY A 249 -7.50 0.51 12.30
N ALA A 250 -7.96 -0.52 11.59
CA ALA A 250 -9.22 -1.18 11.87
C ALA A 250 -9.03 -2.66 12.18
N GLY A 251 -9.41 -3.08 13.38
CA GLY A 251 -9.23 -4.44 13.87
C GLY A 251 -8.75 -4.39 15.32
N ASN A 252 -8.42 -5.53 15.92
CA ASN A 252 -7.89 -5.57 17.28
C ASN A 252 -6.37 -5.72 17.20
N ASP A 253 -5.67 -4.59 17.32
CA ASP A 253 -4.25 -4.52 17.02
C ASP A 253 -3.37 -4.67 18.26
N ILE A 254 -2.12 -5.10 18.08
CA ILE A 254 -1.08 -5.09 19.12
C ILE A 254 0.06 -4.17 18.69
N LEU A 255 0.29 -3.13 19.48
CA LEU A 255 1.15 -2.01 19.09
C LEU A 255 2.34 -1.92 20.04
N TYR A 256 3.53 -2.21 19.52
CA TYR A 256 4.81 -2.07 20.20
C TYR A 256 5.51 -0.81 19.66
N GLY A 257 5.37 0.34 20.33
CA GLY A 257 6.15 1.55 19.98
C GLY A 257 7.66 1.28 20.03
N ASP A 258 8.05 0.44 20.98
CA ASP A 258 9.42 0.03 21.21
C ASP A 258 10.35 1.19 21.66
N LEU A 259 11.59 1.29 21.12
CA LEU A 259 12.70 2.06 21.71
C LEU A 259 12.61 3.50 21.23
N GLY A 260 11.75 4.28 21.86
CA GLY A 260 11.52 5.62 21.37
C GLY A 260 10.73 6.48 22.31
N SER A 261 10.39 7.66 21.83
CA SER A 261 9.21 8.36 22.29
C SER A 261 8.25 8.38 21.12
N ASP A 262 7.37 7.39 21.11
CA ASP A 262 6.60 7.05 19.92
C ASP A 262 5.21 7.67 19.98
N VAL A 263 4.59 7.83 18.80
CA VAL A 263 3.17 8.17 18.70
C VAL A 263 2.42 6.91 18.29
N VAL A 264 1.54 6.44 19.15
CA VAL A 264 0.83 5.17 18.95
C VAL A 264 -0.67 5.40 18.93
N ILE A 265 -1.31 4.97 17.85
CA ILE A 265 -2.76 5.06 17.62
C ILE A 265 -3.26 3.65 17.36
N GLY A 266 -4.27 3.21 18.12
CA GLY A 266 -4.91 1.91 17.93
C GLY A 266 -5.86 1.96 16.74
N GLY A 267 -6.84 2.85 16.81
CA GLY A 267 -7.80 3.07 15.74
C GLY A 267 -9.17 2.58 16.16
N THR A 268 -9.78 1.69 15.38
CA THR A 268 -11.08 1.10 15.72
C THR A 268 -10.92 -0.38 16.06
N GLY A 269 -11.45 -0.79 17.20
CA GLY A 269 -11.38 -2.18 17.68
C GLY A 269 -10.97 -2.18 19.14
N ASN A 270 -10.56 -3.33 19.67
CA ASN A 270 -10.03 -3.40 21.03
C ASN A 270 -8.51 -3.58 20.94
N ASP A 271 -7.78 -2.49 21.05
CA ASP A 271 -6.34 -2.49 20.75
C ASP A 271 -5.51 -2.70 22.01
N ILE A 272 -4.29 -3.20 21.84
CA ILE A 272 -3.33 -3.42 22.92
C ILE A 272 -2.12 -2.52 22.70
N PHE A 273 -2.00 -1.49 23.52
CA PHE A 273 -0.82 -0.62 23.56
C PHE A 273 0.21 -1.21 24.50
N VAL A 274 1.35 -1.68 23.98
CA VAL A 274 2.34 -2.38 24.80
C VAL A 274 3.25 -1.40 25.52
N LEU A 275 3.06 -1.30 26.83
CA LEU A 275 3.87 -0.52 27.74
C LEU A 275 5.12 -1.29 28.18
N ARG A 276 6.26 -0.60 28.13
CA ARG A 276 7.55 -1.15 28.56
C ARG A 276 8.42 -0.11 29.25
N PRO A 277 9.45 -0.53 30.00
CA PRO A 277 10.44 0.40 30.54
C PRO A 277 11.20 1.11 29.40
N GLY A 278 11.22 2.44 29.42
CA GLY A 278 11.88 3.20 28.36
C GLY A 278 11.59 4.69 28.42
N ALA A 279 11.82 5.36 27.30
CA ALA A 279 11.30 6.68 27.05
C ALA A 279 9.76 6.60 26.83
N PRO A 280 9.03 7.72 27.04
CA PRO A 280 7.58 7.67 27.09
C PRO A 280 6.93 7.73 25.71
N ASP A 281 5.93 6.90 25.50
CA ASP A 281 5.09 6.95 24.30
C ASP A 281 3.85 7.84 24.51
N LEU A 282 3.40 8.46 23.43
CA LEU A 282 2.11 9.14 23.34
C LEU A 282 1.08 8.15 22.78
N MET A 283 0.24 7.60 23.66
CA MET A 283 -0.72 6.56 23.30
C MET A 283 -2.13 7.16 23.22
N PHE A 284 -2.74 7.12 22.03
CA PHE A 284 -4.13 7.50 21.81
C PHE A 284 -5.08 6.36 22.20
N TYR A 285 -5.10 6.09 23.50
CA TYR A 285 -5.87 5.03 24.16
C TYR A 285 -7.33 5.43 24.41
N ASN A 286 -8.27 4.52 24.15
CA ASN A 286 -9.69 4.61 24.48
C ASN A 286 -10.03 3.67 25.66
N ASP A 287 -10.37 4.24 26.81
CA ASP A 287 -10.68 3.49 28.04
C ASP A 287 -11.92 2.59 27.98
N ALA A 288 -12.76 2.76 26.95
CA ALA A 288 -13.95 1.92 26.78
C ALA A 288 -13.69 0.63 25.99
N GLU A 289 -12.60 0.58 25.22
CA GLU A 289 -12.37 -0.46 24.19
C GLU A 289 -10.96 -1.08 24.30
N ASP A 290 -9.95 -0.29 24.63
CA ASP A 290 -8.54 -0.68 24.53
C ASP A 290 -7.97 -1.25 25.84
N TYR A 291 -6.78 -1.82 25.73
CA TYR A 291 -5.98 -2.33 26.84
C TYR A 291 -4.54 -1.81 26.78
N ILE A 292 -3.91 -1.74 27.95
CA ILE A 292 -2.48 -1.51 28.10
C ILE A 292 -1.80 -2.83 28.41
N GLY A 293 -0.98 -3.30 27.47
CA GLY A 293 -0.17 -4.49 27.62
C GLY A 293 1.06 -4.23 28.48
N LEU A 294 1.29 -5.03 29.53
CA LEU A 294 2.43 -4.89 30.42
C LEU A 294 3.51 -5.93 30.12
N THR A 295 4.70 -5.46 29.73
CA THR A 295 5.89 -6.31 29.53
C THR A 295 7.09 -5.82 30.36
N GLY A 296 8.25 -6.48 30.21
CA GLY A 296 9.50 -6.05 30.85
C GLY A 296 9.50 -6.12 32.39
N GLY A 297 8.65 -6.97 32.98
CA GLY A 297 8.49 -7.10 34.43
C GLY A 297 7.61 -6.03 35.08
N LEU A 298 6.93 -5.21 34.28
CA LEU A 298 5.90 -4.31 34.78
C LEU A 298 4.68 -5.08 35.27
N SER A 299 3.99 -4.50 36.25
CA SER A 299 2.69 -4.93 36.76
C SER A 299 1.88 -3.68 37.10
N PHE A 300 0.56 -3.79 37.19
CA PHE A 300 -0.27 -2.65 37.61
C PHE A 300 0.22 -2.01 38.92
N ASN A 301 0.62 -2.84 39.89
CA ASN A 301 1.11 -2.37 41.20
C ASN A 301 2.48 -1.68 41.13
N SER A 302 3.22 -1.83 40.03
CA SER A 302 4.48 -1.11 39.81
C SER A 302 4.28 0.20 39.04
N LEU A 303 3.04 0.66 38.84
CA LEU A 303 2.71 1.88 38.13
C LEU A 303 2.09 2.93 39.06
N THR A 304 2.26 4.20 38.70
CA THR A 304 1.53 5.32 39.31
C THR A 304 0.99 6.25 38.22
N PHE A 305 -0.22 6.76 38.42
CA PHE A 305 -0.96 7.56 37.42
C PHE A 305 -1.17 8.98 37.95
N ASN A 306 -0.61 9.97 37.26
CA ASN A 306 -0.77 11.37 37.64
C ASN A 306 -1.35 12.17 36.48
N SER A 307 -2.18 13.18 36.77
CA SER A 307 -2.55 14.17 35.78
C SER A 307 -1.32 14.94 35.29
N GLY A 308 -1.26 15.20 33.99
CA GLY A 308 -0.24 16.07 33.42
C GLY A 308 -0.45 17.53 33.81
N SER A 309 0.44 18.40 33.32
CA SER A 309 0.37 19.85 33.57
C SER A 309 0.71 20.62 32.30
N GLY A 310 0.37 21.91 32.27
CA GLY A 310 0.60 22.75 31.09
C GLY A 310 -0.16 22.22 29.87
N GLU A 311 0.56 21.99 28.77
CA GLU A 311 -0.01 21.44 27.52
C GLU A 311 -0.53 20.01 27.68
N LEU A 312 -0.10 19.29 28.72
CA LEU A 312 -0.55 17.94 29.06
C LEU A 312 -1.61 17.93 30.17
N ALA A 313 -2.24 19.06 30.50
CA ALA A 313 -3.19 19.16 31.62
C ALA A 313 -4.41 18.21 31.49
N ASN A 314 -4.76 17.81 30.27
CA ASN A 314 -5.84 16.86 29.99
C ASN A 314 -5.34 15.42 29.81
N ALA A 315 -4.06 15.14 30.05
CA ALA A 315 -3.49 13.80 29.87
C ALA A 315 -3.25 13.12 31.23
N THR A 316 -3.24 11.79 31.22
CA THR A 316 -2.65 10.99 32.29
C THR A 316 -1.22 10.59 31.93
N LEU A 317 -0.32 10.74 32.89
CA LEU A 317 1.07 10.28 32.82
C LEU A 317 1.20 8.99 33.62
N ILE A 318 1.63 7.92 32.96
CA ILE A 318 1.94 6.65 33.59
C ILE A 318 3.43 6.66 33.97
N TYR A 319 3.72 6.42 35.24
CA TYR A 319 5.09 6.34 35.75
C TYR A 319 5.40 4.93 36.26
N GLN A 320 6.69 4.57 36.21
CA GLN A 320 7.18 3.49 37.05
C GLN A 320 7.22 3.93 38.51
N ALA A 321 6.53 3.18 39.38
CA ALA A 321 6.35 3.52 40.79
C ALA A 321 7.69 3.74 41.51
N GLY A 322 7.76 4.82 42.31
CA GLY A 322 8.96 5.19 43.05
C GLY A 322 10.07 5.83 42.21
N THR A 323 9.81 6.12 40.93
CA THR A 323 10.75 6.80 40.03
C THR A 323 10.12 8.07 39.46
N THR A 324 10.91 8.86 38.73
CA THR A 324 10.41 9.96 37.89
C THR A 324 10.27 9.55 36.42
N ASN A 325 10.40 8.25 36.12
CA ASN A 325 10.38 7.76 34.75
C ASN A 325 8.92 7.69 34.26
N VAL A 326 8.58 8.52 33.28
CA VAL A 326 7.31 8.44 32.56
C VAL A 326 7.45 7.34 31.52
N LEU A 327 6.48 6.44 31.48
CA LEU A 327 6.43 5.32 30.53
C LEU A 327 5.44 5.58 29.39
N ALA A 328 4.36 6.32 29.68
CA ALA A 328 3.38 6.69 28.67
C ALA A 328 2.61 7.96 29.05
N ILE A 329 2.09 8.61 28.02
CA ILE A 329 1.20 9.77 28.07
C ILE A 329 -0.09 9.35 27.38
N LEU A 330 -1.22 9.40 28.12
CA LEU A 330 -2.55 9.10 27.61
C LEU A 330 -3.36 10.40 27.48
N PRO A 331 -3.47 11.00 26.29
CA PRO A 331 -4.21 12.25 26.10
C PRO A 331 -5.71 12.05 26.33
N ASN A 332 -6.34 13.03 26.97
CA ASN A 332 -7.79 13.08 27.21
C ASN A 332 -8.35 11.94 28.09
N VAL A 333 -7.47 11.21 28.79
CA VAL A 333 -7.83 10.18 29.76
C VAL A 333 -7.52 10.72 31.15
N ALA A 334 -8.48 10.71 32.06
CA ALA A 334 -8.27 11.09 33.45
C ALA A 334 -7.74 9.91 34.29
N PRO A 335 -6.89 10.15 35.32
CA PRO A 335 -6.36 9.04 36.13
C PRO A 335 -7.43 8.19 36.82
N SER A 336 -8.63 8.74 37.04
CA SER A 336 -9.76 8.03 37.64
C SER A 336 -10.47 7.07 36.68
N GLN A 337 -10.18 7.14 35.38
CA GLN A 337 -10.69 6.20 34.37
C GLN A 337 -9.82 4.95 34.26
N ILE A 338 -8.62 4.96 34.85
CA ILE A 338 -7.67 3.86 34.77
C ILE A 338 -7.85 2.93 35.98
N ASP A 339 -8.12 1.66 35.71
CA ASP A 339 -8.26 0.62 36.72
C ASP A 339 -7.52 -0.68 36.31
N PRO A 340 -7.37 -1.67 37.21
CA PRO A 340 -6.64 -2.90 36.90
C PRO A 340 -7.18 -3.72 35.72
N GLY A 341 -8.43 -3.54 35.32
CA GLY A 341 -9.07 -4.23 34.20
C GLY A 341 -8.60 -3.74 32.84
N ASP A 342 -8.05 -2.53 32.76
CA ASP A 342 -7.47 -1.94 31.55
C ASP A 342 -6.11 -2.57 31.20
N PHE A 343 -5.54 -3.39 32.09
CA PHE A 343 -4.20 -3.92 31.94
C PHE A 343 -4.20 -5.42 31.75
N ILE A 344 -3.41 -5.86 30.77
CA ILE A 344 -3.18 -7.28 30.50
C ILE A 344 -1.68 -7.58 30.52
N LEU A 345 -1.32 -8.83 30.86
CA LEU A 345 0.05 -9.30 30.70
C LEU A 345 0.21 -9.85 29.29
N VAL A 346 1.25 -9.39 28.60
CA VAL A 346 1.63 -9.79 27.24
C VAL A 346 3.09 -10.22 27.21
#